data_AF-A0A9E3NHJ6-F1
#
_entry.id   AF-A0A9E3NHJ6-F1
#
_cell.length_a   1.000
_cell.length_b   1.000
_cell.length_c   1.000
_cell.angle_alpha   90.00
_cell.angle_beta   90.00
_cell.angle_gamma   90.00
#
_symmetry.space_group_name_H-M   'P 1'
#
loop_
_entity.id
_entity.type
_entity.pdbx_description
1 polymer ?
#
loop_
_entity_poly.entity_id
_entity_poly.type
_entity_poly.pdbx_seq_one_letter_code
_entity_poly.pdbx_strand_id
1 'polypeptide(L)'
;MQNLKKYKNLLLFLGAVIALFLGGKDVNFWGLKDPSGEQILKKVEARKIDSEKIILTPKQQTEIKELINKNPSNYSELQQSIISTKTGKEILDEIESKKIDPKTIFLNARQLDEISKLITANPTNYSENQHYFVKEKTAEDILYLVGIGFKSPNLISLTPKQQQEIKDLILANPTQYNQAQKALVKELNK
;
A
#
# COMPACT_ATOMS: atom_id res chain seq x y z
N MET A 1 -8.78 4.71 -37.62
CA MET A 1 -8.94 5.59 -36.43
C MET A 1 -9.70 4.94 -35.25
N GLN A 2 -9.82 3.60 -35.15
CA GLN A 2 -10.53 2.95 -34.02
C GLN A 2 -9.61 2.39 -32.92
N ASN A 3 -8.32 2.17 -33.20
CA ASN A 3 -7.41 1.53 -32.23
C ASN A 3 -6.82 2.49 -31.18
N LEU A 4 -6.82 3.81 -31.40
CA LEU A 4 -6.30 4.78 -30.43
C LEU A 4 -7.17 4.93 -29.16
N LYS A 5 -8.47 4.61 -29.23
CA LYS A 5 -9.36 4.66 -28.05
C LYS A 5 -9.10 3.52 -27.06
N LYS A 6 -8.69 2.34 -27.53
CA LYS A 6 -8.42 1.16 -26.68
C LYS A 6 -7.18 1.34 -25.81
N TYR A 7 -6.17 2.06 -26.31
CA TYR A 7 -4.94 2.32 -25.57
C TYR A 7 -5.01 3.58 -24.70
N LYS A 8 -6.09 4.36 -24.74
CA LYS A 8 -6.20 5.60 -23.96
C LYS A 8 -6.19 5.33 -22.45
N ASN A 9 -6.83 4.26 -22.01
CA ASN A 9 -6.82 3.83 -20.61
C ASN A 9 -5.48 3.17 -20.21
N LEU A 10 -4.84 2.45 -21.14
CA LEU A 10 -3.50 1.90 -20.95
C LEU A 10 -2.44 3.01 -20.84
N LEU A 11 -2.55 4.06 -21.65
CA LEU A 11 -1.72 5.28 -21.62
C LEU A 11 -1.98 6.13 -20.38
N LEU A 12 -3.21 6.17 -19.87
CA LEU A 12 -3.54 6.81 -18.58
C LEU A 12 -2.93 6.04 -17.40
N PHE A 13 -2.94 4.71 -17.44
CA PHE A 13 -2.31 3.86 -16.42
C PHE A 13 -0.78 3.95 -16.47
N LEU A 14 -0.18 3.88 -17.67
CA LEU A 14 1.25 4.12 -17.85
C LEU A 14 1.64 5.56 -17.48
N GLY A 15 0.78 6.55 -17.75
CA GLY A 15 1.00 7.94 -17.35
C GLY A 15 1.01 8.14 -15.83
N ALA A 16 0.20 7.39 -15.08
CA ALA A 16 0.22 7.39 -13.62
C ALA A 16 1.46 6.70 -13.03
N VAL A 17 2.04 5.73 -13.75
CA VAL A 17 3.28 5.04 -13.35
C VAL A 17 4.54 5.81 -13.79
N ILE A 18 4.48 6.54 -14.91
CA ILE A 18 5.61 7.31 -15.47
C ILE A 18 5.72 8.72 -14.89
N ALA A 19 4.68 9.26 -14.25
CA ALA A 19 4.74 10.55 -13.55
C ALA A 19 5.77 10.59 -12.37
N LEU A 20 6.49 9.50 -12.12
CA LEU A 20 7.50 9.35 -11.07
C LEU A 20 8.95 9.50 -11.56
N PHE A 21 9.20 9.68 -12.86
CA PHE A 21 10.55 9.81 -13.39
C PHE A 21 10.75 11.13 -14.13
N LEU A 22 11.51 12.02 -13.48
CA LEU A 22 12.37 13.11 -13.98
C LEU A 22 12.04 14.45 -13.31
N GLY A 23 12.95 14.86 -12.44
CA GLY A 23 12.87 16.10 -11.67
C GLY A 23 13.09 17.36 -12.51
N GLY A 24 12.40 18.42 -12.11
CA GLY A 24 12.65 19.78 -12.59
C GLY A 24 11.46 20.72 -12.41
N LYS A 25 11.49 21.51 -11.32
CA LYS A 25 10.62 22.67 -11.01
C LYS A 25 9.12 22.39 -10.87
N ASP A 26 8.68 22.13 -9.64
CA ASP A 26 7.32 22.31 -9.07
C ASP A 26 6.09 21.78 -9.85
N VAL A 27 6.29 21.14 -10.99
CA VAL A 27 5.29 20.46 -11.80
C VAL A 27 5.86 19.15 -12.35
N ASN A 28 5.05 18.10 -12.38
CA ASN A 28 5.41 16.84 -13.02
C ASN A 28 5.48 17.00 -14.56
N PHE A 29 5.90 15.93 -15.27
CA PHE A 29 6.03 15.87 -16.74
C PHE A 29 4.83 16.42 -17.53
N TRP A 30 3.65 16.53 -16.91
CA TRP A 30 2.40 17.01 -17.50
C TRP A 30 2.01 18.45 -17.10
N GLY A 31 2.88 19.19 -16.41
CA GLY A 31 2.58 20.54 -15.93
C GLY A 31 1.64 20.58 -14.72
N LEU A 32 1.40 19.45 -14.04
CA LEU A 32 0.59 19.40 -12.84
C LEU A 32 1.46 19.60 -11.61
N LYS A 33 1.02 20.48 -10.70
CA LYS A 33 1.71 20.76 -9.44
C LYS A 33 1.82 19.48 -8.60
N ASP A 34 3.04 19.14 -8.18
CA ASP A 34 3.25 18.02 -7.28
C ASP A 34 2.51 18.25 -5.96
N PRO A 35 1.90 17.20 -5.36
CA PRO A 35 1.25 17.35 -4.07
C PRO A 35 2.29 17.69 -3.00
N SER A 36 1.94 18.60 -2.09
CA SER A 36 2.79 18.91 -0.93
C SER A 36 2.88 17.73 0.03
N GLY A 37 3.89 17.73 0.90
CA GLY A 37 4.02 16.73 1.95
C GLY A 37 2.75 16.58 2.80
N GLU A 38 2.11 17.69 3.16
CA GLU A 38 0.85 17.69 3.92
C GLU A 38 -0.31 17.04 3.14
N GLN A 39 -0.41 17.30 1.83
CA GLN A 39 -1.44 16.69 1.00
C GLN A 39 -1.24 15.17 0.87
N ILE A 40 0.01 14.71 0.78
CA ILE A 40 0.34 13.29 0.78
C ILE A 40 -0.08 12.66 2.11
N LEU A 41 0.33 13.25 3.24
CA LEU A 41 -0.01 12.77 4.57
C LEU A 41 -1.53 12.70 4.80
N LYS A 42 -2.30 13.70 4.34
CA LYS A 42 -3.77 13.67 4.38
C LYS A 42 -4.37 12.54 3.55
N LYS A 43 -3.83 12.26 2.36
CA LYS A 43 -4.30 11.16 1.50
C LYS A 43 -3.98 9.79 2.11
N VAL A 44 -2.83 9.65 2.75
CA VAL A 44 -2.43 8.43 3.46
C VAL A 44 -3.36 8.16 4.63
N GLU A 45 -3.60 9.17 5.48
CA GLU A 45 -4.52 9.06 6.61
C GLU A 45 -5.93 8.72 6.17
N ALA A 46 -6.41 9.37 5.12
CA ALA A 46 -7.72 9.08 4.52
C ALA A 46 -7.77 7.74 3.77
N ARG A 47 -6.70 6.93 3.79
CA ARG A 47 -6.55 5.65 3.10
C ARG A 47 -6.92 5.74 1.61
N LYS A 48 -6.52 6.83 0.97
CA LYS A 48 -6.70 7.08 -0.47
C LYS A 48 -5.49 6.66 -1.28
N ILE A 49 -4.35 6.44 -0.64
CA ILE A 49 -3.11 5.93 -1.25
C ILE A 49 -2.45 5.00 -0.23
N ASP A 50 -1.93 3.85 -0.69
CA ASP A 50 -1.15 2.93 0.14
C ASP A 50 0.29 3.43 0.28
N SER A 51 0.83 3.44 1.50
CA SER A 51 2.22 3.84 1.78
C SER A 51 3.27 3.05 0.97
N GLU A 52 3.00 1.76 0.77
CA GLU A 52 3.82 0.83 -0.04
C GLU A 52 3.89 1.21 -1.52
N LYS A 53 3.01 2.08 -2.02
CA LYS A 53 2.96 2.52 -3.41
C LYS A 53 3.45 3.96 -3.60
N ILE A 54 3.82 4.64 -2.50
CA ILE A 54 4.26 6.03 -2.54
C ILE A 54 5.76 6.07 -2.86
N ILE A 55 6.10 6.73 -3.95
CA ILE A 55 7.47 7.13 -4.27
C ILE A 55 7.53 8.64 -4.12
N LEU A 56 8.32 9.11 -3.15
CA LEU A 56 8.48 10.53 -2.86
C LEU A 56 9.64 11.14 -3.65
N THR A 57 9.48 12.39 -4.06
CA THR A 57 10.62 13.21 -4.48
C THR A 57 11.47 13.62 -3.26
N PRO A 58 12.76 13.98 -3.45
CA PRO A 58 13.59 14.47 -2.35
C PRO A 58 12.98 15.67 -1.60
N LYS A 59 12.31 16.57 -2.34
CA LYS A 59 11.59 17.72 -1.77
C LYS A 59 10.44 17.24 -0.87
N GLN A 60 9.57 16.37 -1.38
CA GLN A 60 8.45 15.82 -0.60
C GLN A 60 8.92 15.05 0.63
N GLN A 61 9.98 14.26 0.51
CA GLN A 61 10.57 13.54 1.63
C GLN A 61 11.05 14.49 2.72
N THR A 62 11.71 15.59 2.32
CA THR A 62 12.16 16.63 3.26
C THR A 62 10.98 17.32 3.93
N GLU A 63 9.98 17.77 3.16
CA GLU A 63 8.76 18.39 3.69
C GLU A 63 8.03 17.48 4.69
N ILE A 64 7.82 16.21 4.35
CA ILE A 64 7.13 15.25 5.21
C ILE A 64 7.95 14.99 6.48
N LYS A 65 9.28 14.87 6.36
CA LYS A 65 10.17 14.66 7.50
C LYS A 65 10.13 15.84 8.46
N GLU A 66 10.15 17.07 7.95
CA GLU A 66 10.03 18.28 8.76
C GLU A 66 8.68 18.36 9.48
N LEU A 67 7.58 18.06 8.76
CA LEU A 67 6.24 18.03 9.34
C LEU A 67 6.12 17.03 10.49
N ILE A 68 6.54 15.78 10.26
CA ILE A 68 6.47 14.71 11.26
C ILE A 68 7.39 15.00 12.44
N ASN A 69 8.64 15.40 12.21
CA ASN A 69 9.60 15.67 13.29
C ASN A 69 9.18 16.85 14.16
N LYS A 70 8.46 17.83 13.60
CA LYS A 70 7.97 18.97 14.36
C LYS A 70 6.93 18.57 15.40
N ASN A 71 6.01 17.66 15.07
CA ASN A 71 4.95 17.20 15.96
C ASN A 71 4.61 15.71 15.70
N PRO A 72 5.46 14.76 16.14
CA PRO A 72 5.32 13.35 15.75
C PRO A 72 4.00 12.73 16.24
N SER A 73 3.48 13.16 17.39
CA SER A 73 2.20 12.71 17.94
C SER A 73 0.98 13.07 17.09
N ASN A 74 1.10 14.01 16.15
CA ASN A 74 0.02 14.42 15.27
C ASN A 74 -0.13 13.52 14.03
N TYR A 75 0.78 12.55 13.86
CA TYR A 75 0.81 11.68 12.70
C TYR A 75 0.71 10.21 13.11
N SER A 76 -0.16 9.47 12.42
CA SER A 76 -0.36 8.04 12.65
C SER A 76 0.89 7.22 12.30
N GLU A 77 1.01 6.00 12.82
CA GLU A 77 2.11 5.09 12.47
C GLU A 77 2.21 4.84 10.95
N LEU A 78 1.06 4.77 10.28
CA LEU A 78 1.00 4.67 8.82
C LEU A 78 1.67 5.88 8.16
N GLN A 79 1.35 7.10 8.59
CA GLN A 79 1.95 8.32 8.06
C GLN A 79 3.44 8.39 8.35
N GLN A 80 3.86 7.98 9.54
CA GLN A 80 5.27 7.91 9.93
C GLN A 80 6.06 6.88 9.10
N SER A 81 5.43 5.77 8.71
CA SER A 81 6.10 4.72 7.93
C SER A 81 6.61 5.22 6.56
N ILE A 82 5.97 6.24 5.98
CA ILE A 82 6.32 6.80 4.67
C ILE A 82 7.79 7.26 4.64
N ILE A 83 8.28 7.85 5.74
CA ILE A 83 9.66 8.35 5.86
C ILE A 83 10.58 7.42 6.65
N SER A 84 10.10 6.23 7.02
CA SER A 84 10.87 5.28 7.81
C SER A 84 12.18 4.92 7.10
N THR A 85 13.28 5.06 7.84
CA THR A 85 14.64 4.78 7.35
C THR A 85 15.06 3.34 7.59
N LYS A 86 14.29 2.54 8.32
CA LYS A 86 14.58 1.11 8.50
C LYS A 86 14.74 0.44 7.13
N THR A 87 15.72 -0.43 7.01
CA THR A 87 15.96 -1.26 5.83
C THR A 87 15.01 -2.46 5.83
N GLY A 88 14.80 -3.05 4.65
CA GLY A 88 14.05 -4.30 4.54
C GLY A 88 14.65 -5.42 5.40
N LYS A 89 15.98 -5.49 5.49
CA LYS A 89 16.66 -6.48 6.33
C LYS A 89 16.38 -6.27 7.81
N GLU A 90 16.49 -5.05 8.33
CA GLU A 90 16.19 -4.76 9.74
C GLU A 90 14.74 -5.14 10.10
N ILE A 91 13.79 -4.89 9.20
CA ILE A 91 12.38 -5.26 9.40
C ILE A 91 12.22 -6.77 9.46
N LEU A 92 12.85 -7.51 8.53
CA LEU A 92 12.82 -8.98 8.53
C LEU A 92 13.45 -9.55 9.80
N ASP A 93 14.61 -9.04 10.21
CA ASP A 93 15.30 -9.49 11.43
C ASP A 93 14.46 -9.21 12.69
N GLU A 94 13.76 -8.07 12.75
CA GLU A 94 12.85 -7.74 13.86
C GLU A 94 11.62 -8.65 13.93
N ILE A 95 11.03 -9.05 12.79
CA ILE A 95 9.90 -9.99 12.76
C ILE A 95 10.25 -11.27 13.48
N GLU A 96 11.43 -11.83 13.20
CA GLU A 96 11.85 -13.09 13.77
C GLU A 96 12.29 -12.92 15.23
N SER A 97 13.19 -11.98 15.50
CA SER A 97 13.77 -11.80 16.83
C SER A 97 12.75 -11.34 17.88
N LYS A 98 11.78 -10.50 17.49
CA LYS A 98 10.76 -9.95 18.38
C LYS A 98 9.39 -10.63 18.23
N LYS A 99 9.28 -11.62 17.34
CA LYS A 99 8.02 -12.34 17.04
C LYS A 99 6.89 -11.39 16.66
N ILE A 100 7.17 -10.38 15.84
CA ILE A 100 6.18 -9.39 15.40
C ILE A 100 5.29 -10.01 14.32
N ASP A 101 3.99 -9.78 14.40
CA ASP A 101 3.07 -10.16 13.33
C ASP A 101 3.35 -9.29 12.08
N PRO A 102 3.77 -9.88 10.94
CA PRO A 102 4.04 -9.11 9.73
C PRO A 102 2.80 -8.38 9.19
N LYS A 103 1.58 -8.79 9.58
CA LYS A 103 0.32 -8.13 9.21
C LYS A 103 0.17 -6.74 9.81
N THR A 104 0.91 -6.41 10.87
CA THR A 104 0.81 -5.13 11.58
C THR A 104 1.91 -4.14 11.17
N ILE A 105 2.75 -4.48 10.20
CA ILE A 105 3.90 -3.66 9.82
C ILE A 105 3.56 -2.79 8.62
N PHE A 106 3.62 -1.46 8.81
CA PHE A 106 3.50 -0.50 7.72
C PHE A 106 4.84 -0.33 7.01
N LEU A 107 4.84 -0.60 5.71
CA LEU A 107 6.01 -0.43 4.85
C LEU A 107 5.83 0.79 3.93
N ASN A 108 6.94 1.40 3.55
CA ASN A 108 7.00 2.25 2.36
C ASN A 108 7.48 1.45 1.14
N ALA A 109 7.38 2.06 -0.05
CA ALA A 109 7.70 1.40 -1.32
C ALA A 109 9.13 0.84 -1.38
N ARG A 110 10.11 1.60 -0.85
CA ARG A 110 11.52 1.17 -0.81
C ARG A 110 11.69 -0.09 0.04
N GLN A 111 11.09 -0.11 1.23
CA GLN A 111 11.19 -1.25 2.15
C GLN A 111 10.56 -2.51 1.55
N LEU A 112 9.39 -2.39 0.92
CA LEU A 112 8.73 -3.52 0.27
C LEU A 112 9.57 -4.08 -0.88
N ASP A 113 10.19 -3.21 -1.69
CA ASP A 113 11.10 -3.61 -2.78
C ASP A 113 12.36 -4.32 -2.23
N GLU A 114 12.99 -3.76 -1.20
CA GLU A 114 14.15 -4.38 -0.54
C GLU A 114 13.81 -5.76 0.03
N ILE A 115 12.71 -5.88 0.77
CA ILE A 115 12.23 -7.16 1.31
C ILE A 115 11.97 -8.16 0.20
N SER A 116 11.30 -7.74 -0.87
CA SER A 116 10.97 -8.60 -2.00
C SER A 116 12.22 -9.17 -2.66
N LYS A 117 13.24 -8.32 -2.88
CA LYS A 117 14.54 -8.73 -3.43
C LYS A 117 15.28 -9.69 -2.50
N LEU A 118 15.32 -9.39 -1.20
CA LEU A 118 15.98 -10.20 -0.20
C LEU A 118 15.40 -11.62 -0.15
N ILE A 119 14.07 -11.74 -0.07
CA ILE A 119 13.39 -13.04 0.01
C ILE A 119 13.51 -13.79 -1.32
N THR A 120 13.31 -13.13 -2.45
CA THR A 120 13.40 -13.79 -3.76
C THR A 120 14.81 -14.31 -4.04
N ALA A 121 15.85 -13.59 -3.60
CA ALA A 121 17.23 -14.01 -3.80
C ALA A 121 17.62 -15.24 -2.98
N ASN A 122 17.09 -15.37 -1.75
CA ASN A 122 17.43 -16.46 -0.84
C ASN A 122 16.21 -16.90 -0.01
N PRO A 123 15.19 -17.53 -0.62
CA PRO A 123 13.91 -17.79 0.04
C PRO A 123 14.06 -18.69 1.27
N THR A 124 14.94 -19.68 1.22
CA THR A 124 15.17 -20.62 2.35
C THR A 124 15.74 -19.97 3.61
N ASN A 125 16.23 -18.74 3.53
CA ASN A 125 16.80 -18.02 4.67
C ASN A 125 15.74 -17.29 5.51
N TYR A 126 14.48 -17.28 5.06
CA TYR A 126 13.40 -16.54 5.70
C TYR A 126 12.28 -17.47 6.16
N SER A 127 11.68 -17.18 7.31
CA SER A 127 10.56 -17.93 7.86
C SER A 127 9.26 -17.70 7.08
N GLU A 128 8.25 -18.56 7.26
CA GLU A 128 6.93 -18.36 6.63
C GLU A 128 6.30 -17.02 7.00
N ASN A 129 6.53 -16.53 8.23
CA ASN A 129 6.08 -15.22 8.67
C ASN A 129 6.76 -14.10 7.86
N GLN A 130 8.07 -14.19 7.65
CA GLN A 130 8.78 -13.22 6.82
C GLN A 130 8.33 -13.25 5.35
N HIS A 131 7.99 -14.43 4.83
CA HIS A 131 7.40 -14.58 3.49
C HIS A 131 6.02 -13.92 3.33
N TYR A 132 5.38 -13.48 4.43
CA TYR A 132 4.10 -12.80 4.38
C TYR A 132 4.10 -11.63 3.39
N PHE A 133 5.17 -10.84 3.28
CA PHE A 133 5.17 -9.66 2.41
C PHE A 133 5.17 -10.00 0.91
N VAL A 134 5.73 -11.13 0.52
CA VAL A 134 5.90 -11.52 -0.90
C VAL A 134 4.90 -12.55 -1.39
N LYS A 135 4.25 -13.28 -0.49
CA LYS A 135 3.21 -14.25 -0.89
C LYS A 135 1.93 -13.57 -1.36
N GLU A 136 1.20 -14.25 -2.24
CA GLU A 136 -0.18 -13.89 -2.56
C GLU A 136 -1.04 -13.94 -1.29
N LYS A 137 -1.87 -12.91 -1.09
CA LYS A 137 -2.76 -12.82 0.08
C LYS A 137 -4.01 -13.66 -0.15
N THR A 138 -4.44 -14.42 0.85
CA THR A 138 -5.70 -15.17 0.78
C THR A 138 -6.91 -14.25 0.98
N ALA A 139 -8.11 -14.75 0.70
CA ALA A 139 -9.36 -14.05 1.00
C ALA A 139 -9.46 -13.62 2.47
N GLU A 140 -9.06 -14.49 3.41
CA GLU A 140 -9.06 -14.24 4.84
C GLU A 140 -8.04 -13.18 5.24
N ASP A 141 -6.83 -13.22 4.67
CA ASP A 141 -5.81 -12.18 4.91
C ASP A 141 -6.33 -10.81 4.47
N ILE A 142 -6.94 -10.74 3.28
CA ILE A 142 -7.51 -9.50 2.75
C ILE A 142 -8.65 -9.00 3.65
N LEU A 143 -9.59 -9.89 4.00
CA LEU A 143 -10.69 -9.57 4.90
C LEU A 143 -10.20 -9.09 6.26
N TYR A 144 -9.18 -9.74 6.82
CA TYR A 144 -8.58 -9.33 8.09
C TYR A 144 -8.01 -7.92 8.00
N LEU A 145 -7.16 -7.64 7.00
CA LEU A 145 -6.52 -6.32 6.82
C LEU A 145 -7.54 -5.19 6.61
N VAL A 146 -8.63 -5.46 5.89
CA VAL A 146 -9.73 -4.49 5.73
C VAL A 146 -10.53 -4.35 7.01
N GLY A 147 -10.77 -5.46 7.72
CA GLY A 147 -11.50 -5.51 8.97
C GLY A 147 -10.90 -4.62 10.04
N ILE A 148 -9.57 -4.66 10.18
CA ILE A 148 -8.82 -3.84 11.13
C ILE A 148 -8.47 -2.44 10.60
N GLY A 149 -8.93 -2.08 9.39
CA GLY A 149 -8.67 -0.79 8.75
C GLY A 149 -7.22 -0.58 8.28
N PHE A 150 -6.42 -1.64 8.20
CA PHE A 150 -5.04 -1.60 7.72
C PHE A 150 -4.96 -1.38 6.20
N LYS A 151 -5.93 -1.90 5.45
CA LYS A 151 -6.10 -1.64 4.02
C LYS A 151 -7.50 -1.09 3.75
N SER A 152 -7.59 -0.17 2.79
CA SER A 152 -8.87 0.35 2.31
C SER A 152 -9.46 -0.57 1.24
N PRO A 153 -10.77 -0.91 1.31
CA PRO A 153 -11.40 -1.75 0.30
C PRO A 153 -11.35 -1.13 -1.10
N ASN A 154 -11.28 0.20 -1.19
CA ASN A 154 -11.19 0.92 -2.47
C ASN A 154 -9.81 0.85 -3.13
N LEU A 155 -8.78 0.41 -2.41
CA LEU A 155 -7.41 0.30 -2.91
C LEU A 155 -6.98 -1.15 -3.21
N ILE A 156 -7.87 -2.10 -2.93
CA ILE A 156 -7.62 -3.52 -3.13
C ILE A 156 -8.11 -3.92 -4.53
N SER A 157 -7.24 -4.62 -5.25
CA SER A 157 -7.61 -5.29 -6.49
C SER A 157 -7.66 -6.78 -6.21
N LEU A 158 -8.85 -7.37 -6.32
CA LEU A 158 -9.08 -8.79 -6.09
C LEU A 158 -8.93 -9.58 -7.38
N THR A 159 -8.35 -10.76 -7.30
CA THR A 159 -8.48 -11.77 -8.36
C THR A 159 -9.91 -12.32 -8.39
N PRO A 160 -10.37 -12.92 -9.50
CA PRO A 160 -11.69 -13.55 -9.56
C PRO A 160 -11.89 -14.62 -8.48
N LYS A 161 -10.83 -15.38 -8.17
CA LYS A 161 -10.84 -16.40 -7.10
C LYS A 161 -11.04 -15.75 -5.73
N GLN A 162 -10.23 -14.74 -5.38
CA GLN A 162 -10.37 -14.02 -4.11
C GLN A 162 -11.76 -13.35 -3.99
N GLN A 163 -12.28 -12.78 -5.07
CA GLN A 163 -13.61 -12.16 -5.05
C GLN A 163 -14.71 -13.19 -4.73
N GLN A 164 -14.64 -14.39 -5.33
CA GLN A 164 -15.60 -15.45 -5.06
C GLN A 164 -15.48 -15.98 -3.62
N GLU A 165 -14.25 -16.26 -3.17
CA GLU A 165 -13.99 -16.74 -1.80
C GLU A 165 -14.46 -15.74 -0.74
N ILE A 166 -14.14 -14.45 -0.90
CA ILE A 166 -14.61 -13.39 0.01
C ILE A 166 -16.14 -13.32 0.04
N LYS A 167 -16.80 -13.43 -1.12
CA LYS A 167 -18.26 -13.44 -1.20
C LYS A 167 -18.84 -14.61 -0.41
N ASP A 168 -18.31 -15.81 -0.60
CA ASP A 168 -18.80 -17.02 0.07
C ASP A 168 -18.59 -16.94 1.59
N LEU A 169 -17.42 -16.46 2.03
CA LEU A 169 -17.11 -16.22 3.44
C LEU A 169 -18.07 -15.23 4.10
N ILE A 170 -18.36 -14.10 3.44
CA ILE A 170 -19.29 -13.08 3.96
C ILE A 170 -20.72 -13.61 3.99
N LEU A 171 -21.17 -14.32 2.94
CA LEU A 171 -22.53 -14.85 2.88
C LEU A 171 -22.78 -15.95 3.91
N ALA A 172 -21.76 -16.76 4.24
CA ALA A 172 -21.86 -17.78 5.26
C ALA A 172 -22.06 -17.20 6.67
N ASN A 173 -21.42 -16.06 6.98
CA ASN A 173 -21.46 -15.44 8.31
C ASN A 173 -21.52 -13.90 8.25
N PRO A 174 -22.61 -13.30 7.73
CA PRO A 174 -22.65 -11.87 7.38
C PRO A 174 -22.52 -10.91 8.57
N THR A 175 -22.82 -11.37 9.79
CA THR A 175 -22.69 -10.56 11.02
C THR A 175 -21.25 -10.46 11.51
N GLN A 176 -20.35 -11.34 11.06
CA GLN A 176 -18.93 -11.31 11.45
C GLN A 176 -18.11 -10.26 10.69
N TYR A 177 -18.67 -9.69 9.62
CA TYR A 177 -17.96 -8.76 8.74
C TYR A 177 -18.54 -7.35 8.80
N ASN A 178 -17.65 -6.36 8.91
CA ASN A 178 -17.99 -4.95 8.95
C ASN A 178 -18.29 -4.37 7.55
N GLN A 179 -18.70 -3.11 7.50
CA GLN A 179 -19.08 -2.45 6.24
C GLN A 179 -17.92 -2.31 5.25
N ALA A 180 -16.69 -2.09 5.73
CA ALA A 180 -15.53 -1.99 4.86
C ALA A 180 -15.20 -3.34 4.20
N GLN A 181 -15.31 -4.44 4.95
CA GLN A 181 -15.15 -5.79 4.43
C GLN A 181 -16.25 -6.13 3.41
N LYS A 182 -17.51 -5.76 3.69
CA LYS A 182 -18.63 -5.93 2.76
C LYS A 182 -18.49 -5.09 1.48
N ALA A 183 -17.85 -3.92 1.57
CA ALA A 183 -17.57 -3.06 0.41
C ALA A 183 -16.64 -3.72 -0.63
N LEU A 184 -15.89 -4.77 -0.27
CA LEU A 184 -15.08 -5.56 -1.20
C LEU A 184 -15.94 -6.29 -2.25
N VAL A 185 -17.18 -6.64 -1.90
CA VAL A 185 -18.11 -7.35 -2.79
C VAL A 185 -19.25 -6.42 -3.16
N LYS A 186 -19.11 -5.73 -4.30
CA LYS A 186 -20.08 -4.71 -4.77
C LYS A 186 -21.53 -5.21 -4.82
N GLU A 187 -21.73 -6.49 -5.09
CA GLU A 187 -23.06 -7.13 -5.16
C GLU A 187 -23.77 -7.18 -3.80
N LEU A 188 -23.04 -7.21 -2.68
CA LEU A 188 -23.60 -7.22 -1.33
C LEU A 188 -24.00 -5.82 -0.83
N ASN A 189 -23.76 -4.77 -1.63
CA ASN A 189 -24.03 -3.38 -1.29
C ASN A 189 -25.21 -2.80 -2.08
N LYS A 190 -26.04 -3.66 -2.70
CA LYS A 190 -27.29 -3.31 -3.37
C LYS A 190 -28.47 -3.70 -2.51
#